data_AF-A0A7S9CUD7-F1
#
_entry.id   AF-A0A7S9CUD7-F1
#
_cell.length_a   1.000
_cell.length_b   1.000
_cell.length_c   1.000
_cell.angle_alpha   90.00
_cell.angle_beta   90.00
_cell.angle_gamma   90.00
#
_symmetry.space_group_name_H-M   'P 1'
#
loop_
_entity.id
_entity.type
_entity.pdbx_description
1 polymer ?
#
loop_
_entity_poly.entity_id
_entity_poly.type
_entity_poly.pdbx_seq_one_letter_code
_entity_poly.pdbx_strand_id
1 'polypeptide(L)'
;MTTNLRILIADVLQAMTHTELSQAPLEIAGLVVPAGEGLSKRQRIDSALANLTEMDLAQLALKLAVHRGDVSLDEAGRKVLEANDPPITQITRRDVARVFGDDLAGERDTVEMVERYFPLSTPFEDFFGSMARSKGAHQSLRDKITRHMDDNPGDWSVEHLFGEIGAFDCSRARFGALLEEAVHPLARSGEKQLKSVAALNKILARDGYELVRESELSGHPIFVFRPLVRGVGGRPKNLIFASQGPKPEIGFADAINNDIVILSGEESCLVYDRPISSNGLLWSELVAWWSDIMPGANAANLGARLQKSLSSDAEHKLFATYFKVFHPALGETLPALLPQVYLHYDPAIVKTLRHRLPLPRQRMDFLLLLPGRQRIVLEVDGKHHFSEKDRPSLKVYADMVSADRELRLAGYEIYRFGANELVGDDAESRIADFFKKLFRLHRVAR
;
A
#
# COMPACT_ATOMS: atom_id res chain seq x y z
N MET A 1 17.22 -14.56 2.77
CA MET A 1 17.28 -15.55 1.67
C MET A 1 15.95 -15.47 0.94
N THR A 2 15.95 -15.28 -0.37
CA THR A 2 14.72 -15.32 -1.18
C THR A 2 14.21 -16.76 -1.19
N THR A 3 13.23 -17.04 -0.34
CA THR A 3 12.55 -18.34 -0.31
C THR A 3 11.95 -18.58 -1.69
N ASN A 4 12.42 -19.62 -2.38
CA ASN A 4 11.92 -19.93 -3.72
C ASN A 4 10.52 -20.53 -3.59
N LEU A 5 9.50 -19.68 -3.63
CA LEU A 5 8.10 -20.04 -3.43
C LEU A 5 7.62 -21.14 -4.39
N ARG A 6 8.17 -21.16 -5.61
CA ARG A 6 7.92 -22.22 -6.60
C ARG A 6 8.35 -23.59 -6.08
N ILE A 7 9.49 -23.68 -5.39
CA ILE A 7 9.98 -24.94 -4.79
C ILE A 7 9.04 -25.40 -3.69
N LEU A 8 8.64 -24.50 -2.77
CA LEU A 8 7.73 -24.83 -1.68
C LEU A 8 6.39 -25.38 -2.19
N ILE A 9 5.79 -24.71 -3.19
CA ILE A 9 4.54 -25.18 -3.82
C ILE A 9 4.77 -26.53 -4.51
N ALA A 10 5.89 -26.68 -5.23
CA ALA A 10 6.19 -27.93 -5.91
C ALA A 10 6.35 -29.09 -4.92
N ASP A 11 6.96 -28.89 -3.76
CA ASP A 11 7.12 -29.93 -2.72
C ASP A 11 5.76 -30.34 -2.13
N VAL A 12 4.87 -29.37 -1.88
CA VAL A 12 3.50 -29.62 -1.44
C VAL A 12 2.74 -30.47 -2.46
N LEU A 13 2.83 -30.13 -3.74
CA LEU A 13 2.18 -30.89 -4.82
C LEU A 13 2.84 -32.26 -5.02
N GLN A 14 4.16 -32.36 -4.85
CA GLN A 14 4.90 -33.59 -5.03
C GLN A 14 4.55 -34.63 -3.96
N ALA A 15 4.13 -34.21 -2.77
CA ALA A 15 3.65 -35.09 -1.71
C ALA A 15 2.30 -35.79 -2.04
N MET A 16 1.53 -35.28 -3.01
CA MET A 16 0.25 -35.86 -3.42
C MET A 16 0.43 -37.13 -4.25
N THR A 17 -0.57 -38.02 -4.22
CA THR A 17 -0.70 -39.15 -5.16
C THR A 17 -1.00 -38.66 -6.58
N HIS A 18 -0.85 -39.53 -7.59
CA HIS A 18 -1.18 -39.17 -8.97
C HIS A 18 -2.64 -38.76 -9.17
N THR A 19 -3.55 -39.38 -8.42
CA THR A 19 -4.99 -39.09 -8.44
C THR A 19 -5.27 -37.74 -7.82
N GLU A 20 -4.80 -37.50 -6.60
CA GLU A 20 -4.96 -36.23 -5.88
C GLU A 20 -4.38 -35.05 -6.66
N LEU A 21 -3.19 -35.22 -7.25
CA LEU A 21 -2.53 -34.18 -8.05
C LEU A 21 -3.39 -33.72 -9.24
N SER A 22 -4.32 -34.55 -9.72
CA SER A 22 -5.20 -34.22 -10.85
C SER A 22 -6.48 -33.48 -10.42
N GLN A 23 -6.85 -33.51 -9.14
CA GLN A 23 -8.13 -33.00 -8.64
C GLN A 23 -7.94 -31.91 -7.57
N ALA A 24 -7.16 -32.20 -6.53
CA ALA A 24 -7.04 -31.34 -5.36
C ALA A 24 -6.49 -29.93 -5.68
N PRO A 25 -5.46 -29.74 -6.54
CA PRO A 25 -4.97 -28.39 -6.86
C PRO A 25 -6.00 -27.52 -7.58
N LEU A 26 -6.86 -28.14 -8.41
CA LEU A 26 -7.94 -27.46 -9.11
C LEU A 26 -9.04 -27.03 -8.13
N GLU A 27 -9.46 -27.94 -7.24
CA GLU A 27 -10.50 -27.69 -6.24
C GLU A 27 -10.06 -26.66 -5.19
N ILE A 28 -8.83 -26.77 -4.69
CA ILE A 28 -8.31 -25.90 -3.64
C ILE A 28 -7.97 -24.51 -4.18
N ALA A 29 -7.34 -24.44 -5.36
CA ALA A 29 -6.69 -23.22 -5.80
C ALA A 29 -6.98 -22.79 -7.25
N GLY A 30 -7.70 -23.59 -8.02
CA GLY A 30 -7.95 -23.36 -9.45
C GLY A 30 -6.78 -23.75 -10.34
N LEU A 31 -5.78 -24.49 -9.82
CA LEU A 31 -4.60 -24.90 -10.59
C LEU A 31 -4.90 -26.18 -11.39
N VAL A 32 -4.87 -26.07 -12.71
CA VAL A 32 -4.94 -27.25 -13.60
C VAL A 32 -3.57 -27.89 -13.70
N VAL A 33 -3.43 -29.11 -13.20
CA VAL A 33 -2.21 -29.92 -13.38
C VAL A 33 -2.44 -30.92 -14.50
N PRO A 34 -1.71 -30.83 -15.63
CA PRO A 34 -1.97 -31.66 -16.80
C PRO A 34 -1.83 -33.15 -16.48
N ALA A 35 -2.75 -33.96 -16.99
CA ALA A 35 -2.64 -35.42 -16.99
C ALA A 35 -2.07 -35.86 -18.35
N GLY A 36 -1.15 -36.83 -18.34
CA GLY A 36 -0.59 -37.39 -19.58
C GLY A 36 0.11 -38.71 -19.31
N GLU A 37 -0.05 -39.67 -20.22
CA GLU A 37 0.66 -40.95 -20.17
C GLU A 37 2.17 -40.71 -20.28
N GLY A 38 2.96 -41.36 -19.42
CA GLY A 38 4.43 -41.24 -19.41
C GLY A 38 4.99 -40.00 -18.71
N LEU A 39 4.16 -39.05 -18.22
CA LEU A 39 4.65 -37.90 -17.46
C LEU A 39 4.85 -38.23 -15.99
N SER A 40 6.03 -37.94 -15.46
CA SER A 40 6.28 -37.98 -14.02
C SER A 40 5.51 -36.87 -13.28
N LYS A 41 5.22 -37.05 -11.98
CA LYS A 41 4.61 -35.99 -11.14
C LYS A 41 5.37 -34.68 -11.25
N ARG A 42 6.70 -34.74 -11.26
CA ARG A 42 7.55 -33.56 -11.32
C ARG A 42 7.38 -32.78 -12.61
N GLN A 43 7.37 -33.47 -13.76
CA GLN A 43 7.12 -32.83 -15.06
C GLN A 43 5.73 -32.19 -15.12
N ARG A 44 4.70 -32.85 -14.58
CA ARG A 44 3.34 -32.31 -14.51
C ARG A 44 3.27 -31.02 -13.67
N ILE A 45 3.91 -31.02 -12.50
CA ILE A 45 4.00 -29.87 -11.59
C ILE A 45 4.77 -28.72 -12.26
N ASP A 46 5.96 -29.00 -12.80
CA ASP A 46 6.79 -27.98 -13.44
C ASP A 46 6.05 -27.33 -14.63
N SER A 47 5.28 -28.12 -15.39
CA SER A 47 4.44 -27.65 -16.49
C SER A 47 3.28 -26.76 -15.99
N ALA A 48 2.61 -27.17 -14.91
CA ALA A 48 1.51 -26.39 -14.31
C ALA A 48 1.99 -25.05 -13.74
N LEU A 49 3.20 -25.00 -13.19
CA LEU A 49 3.76 -23.79 -12.59
C LEU A 49 4.54 -22.92 -13.60
N ALA A 50 4.89 -23.43 -14.78
CA ALA A 50 5.82 -22.78 -15.73
C ALA A 50 5.46 -21.31 -16.02
N ASN A 51 4.19 -21.04 -16.31
CA ASN A 51 3.72 -19.72 -16.77
C ASN A 51 3.15 -18.85 -15.64
N LEU A 52 3.23 -19.30 -14.38
CA LEU A 52 2.74 -18.52 -13.25
C LEU A 52 3.76 -17.46 -12.83
N THR A 53 3.28 -16.23 -12.63
CA THR A 53 4.08 -15.15 -12.06
C THR A 53 4.34 -15.40 -10.57
N GLU A 54 5.28 -14.66 -9.98
CA GLU A 54 5.54 -14.73 -8.53
C GLU A 54 4.29 -14.39 -7.70
N MET A 55 3.47 -13.45 -8.18
CA MET A 55 2.18 -13.09 -7.58
C MET A 55 1.14 -14.20 -7.67
N ASP A 56 1.06 -14.89 -8.81
CA ASP A 56 0.16 -16.04 -8.97
C ASP A 56 0.56 -17.19 -8.04
N LEU A 57 1.87 -17.46 -7.96
CA LEU A 57 2.43 -18.44 -7.03
C LEU A 57 2.10 -18.05 -5.57
N ALA A 58 2.17 -16.78 -5.21
CA ALA A 58 1.83 -16.31 -3.88
C ALA A 58 0.36 -16.50 -3.52
N GLN A 59 -0.56 -16.19 -4.44
CA GLN A 59 -1.98 -16.46 -4.24
C GLN A 59 -2.27 -17.96 -4.15
N LEU A 60 -1.62 -18.77 -4.99
CA LEU A 60 -1.69 -20.23 -4.96
C LEU A 60 -1.20 -20.79 -3.61
N ALA A 61 -0.05 -20.29 -3.11
CA ALA A 61 0.52 -20.66 -1.83
C ALA A 61 -0.45 -20.41 -0.67
N LEU A 62 -1.11 -19.24 -0.61
CA LEU A 62 -2.09 -18.95 0.44
C LEU A 62 -3.25 -19.94 0.45
N LYS A 63 -3.82 -20.25 -0.73
CA LYS A 63 -4.95 -21.19 -0.81
C LYS A 63 -4.56 -22.60 -0.38
N LEU A 64 -3.40 -23.08 -0.83
CA LEU A 64 -2.85 -24.38 -0.41
C LEU A 64 -2.52 -24.40 1.09
N ALA A 65 -1.97 -23.31 1.62
CA ALA A 65 -1.60 -23.19 3.02
C ALA A 65 -2.81 -23.27 3.94
N VAL A 66 -3.91 -22.56 3.64
CA VAL A 66 -5.15 -22.63 4.42
C VAL A 66 -5.71 -24.04 4.44
N HIS A 67 -5.75 -24.72 3.31
CA HIS A 67 -6.28 -26.09 3.24
C HIS A 67 -5.46 -27.10 4.05
N ARG A 68 -4.13 -26.89 4.15
CA ARG A 68 -3.20 -27.82 4.81
C ARG A 68 -2.83 -27.43 6.24
N GLY A 69 -3.17 -26.23 6.69
CA GLY A 69 -2.63 -25.64 7.91
C GLY A 69 -1.11 -25.38 7.81
N ASP A 70 -0.58 -25.13 6.60
CA ASP A 70 0.85 -24.92 6.38
C ASP A 70 1.24 -23.46 6.65
N VAL A 71 1.60 -23.20 7.90
CA VAL A 71 1.98 -21.88 8.40
C VAL A 71 3.22 -21.32 7.69
N SER A 72 4.15 -22.18 7.24
CA SER A 72 5.37 -21.73 6.55
C SER A 72 5.09 -21.31 5.10
N LEU A 73 4.22 -22.06 4.41
CA LEU A 73 3.77 -21.71 3.07
C LEU A 73 2.92 -20.44 3.05
N ASP A 74 2.02 -20.26 4.04
CA ASP A 74 1.25 -19.02 4.22
C ASP A 74 2.20 -17.81 4.36
N GLU A 75 3.20 -17.91 5.23
CA GLU A 75 4.18 -16.83 5.46
C GLU A 75 4.98 -16.48 4.21
N ALA A 76 5.45 -17.49 3.47
CA ALA A 76 6.19 -17.28 2.23
C ALA A 76 5.32 -16.60 1.16
N GLY A 77 4.06 -17.03 1.01
CA GLY A 77 3.11 -16.40 0.11
C GLY A 77 2.81 -14.94 0.50
N ARG A 78 2.53 -14.68 1.78
CA ARG A 78 2.28 -13.31 2.27
C ARG A 78 3.44 -12.38 1.98
N LYS A 79 4.68 -12.79 2.27
CA LYS A 79 5.88 -11.98 2.01
C LYS A 79 6.01 -11.51 0.56
N VAL A 80 5.64 -12.36 -0.40
CA VAL A 80 5.64 -11.99 -1.83
C VAL A 80 4.54 -10.97 -2.13
N LEU A 81 3.29 -11.23 -1.70
CA LEU A 81 2.16 -10.31 -1.92
C LEU A 81 2.43 -8.92 -1.31
N GLU A 82 3.16 -8.92 -0.20
CA GLU A 82 3.44 -7.77 0.61
C GLU A 82 4.74 -7.04 0.23
N ALA A 83 5.56 -7.56 -0.67
CA ALA A 83 6.88 -7.00 -0.97
C ALA A 83 6.85 -5.53 -1.40
N ASN A 84 5.71 -5.06 -1.92
CA ASN A 84 5.55 -3.73 -2.53
C ASN A 84 4.88 -2.67 -1.64
N ASP A 85 4.39 -3.01 -0.45
CA ASP A 85 3.86 -2.00 0.49
C ASP A 85 4.93 -1.53 1.47
N PRO A 86 4.74 -0.35 2.11
CA PRO A 86 5.65 0.13 3.14
C PRO A 86 5.94 -0.94 4.21
N PRO A 87 7.21 -1.20 4.57
CA PRO A 87 7.52 -2.18 5.59
C PRO A 87 7.20 -1.65 6.99
N ILE A 88 6.90 -2.56 7.92
CA ILE A 88 7.01 -2.29 9.36
C ILE A 88 8.45 -2.61 9.74
N THR A 89 9.22 -1.59 10.07
CA THR A 89 10.65 -1.71 10.39
C THR A 89 10.86 -2.54 11.65
N GLN A 90 12.02 -3.20 11.78
CA GLN A 90 12.37 -3.91 13.01
C GLN A 90 12.40 -2.97 14.23
N ILE A 91 12.72 -1.68 14.05
CA ILE A 91 12.67 -0.67 15.11
C ILE A 91 11.23 -0.54 15.64
N THR A 92 10.26 -0.33 14.74
CA THR A 92 8.84 -0.24 15.10
C THR A 92 8.34 -1.52 15.76
N ARG A 93 8.74 -2.70 15.26
CA ARG A 93 8.33 -3.99 15.86
C ARG A 93 8.89 -4.20 17.27
N ARG A 94 10.13 -3.78 17.53
CA ARG A 94 10.74 -3.80 18.87
C ARG A 94 10.06 -2.81 19.81
N ASP A 95 9.79 -1.59 19.34
CA ASP A 95 9.06 -0.59 20.12
C ASP A 95 7.64 -1.08 20.47
N VAL A 96 6.97 -1.76 19.53
CA VAL A 96 5.69 -2.43 19.78
C VAL A 96 5.81 -3.49 20.88
N ALA A 97 6.82 -4.36 20.82
CA ALA A 97 7.04 -5.36 21.87
C ALA A 97 7.22 -4.72 23.26
N ARG A 98 7.95 -3.61 23.34
CA ARG A 98 8.17 -2.87 24.59
C ARG A 98 6.91 -2.26 25.19
N VAL A 99 5.88 -1.98 24.38
CA VAL A 99 4.57 -1.53 24.90
C VAL A 99 3.91 -2.62 25.73
N PHE A 100 4.11 -3.89 25.36
CA PHE A 100 3.55 -5.02 26.08
C PHE A 100 4.41 -5.47 27.27
N GLY A 101 5.66 -5.03 27.37
CA GLY A 101 6.54 -5.36 28.49
C GLY A 101 6.86 -6.86 28.53
N ASP A 102 6.33 -7.55 29.54
CA ASP A 102 6.39 -9.00 29.75
C ASP A 102 5.05 -9.70 29.50
N ASP A 103 3.99 -8.96 29.14
CA ASP A 103 2.63 -9.49 28.97
C ASP A 103 2.08 -9.22 27.56
N LEU A 104 2.19 -10.21 26.67
CA LEU A 104 1.59 -10.15 25.33
C LEU A 104 0.10 -10.51 25.34
N ALA A 105 -0.30 -11.49 26.14
CA ALA A 105 -1.57 -12.19 26.00
C ALA A 105 -2.66 -11.78 27.00
N GLY A 106 -2.31 -11.00 28.03
CA GLY A 106 -3.20 -10.53 29.07
C GLY A 106 -3.84 -11.66 29.85
N GLU A 107 -5.16 -11.78 29.77
CA GLU A 107 -5.95 -12.82 30.45
C GLU A 107 -5.95 -14.17 29.69
N ARG A 108 -5.22 -14.29 28.59
CA ARG A 108 -5.08 -15.53 27.80
C ARG A 108 -3.70 -16.14 27.95
N ASP A 109 -3.61 -17.42 27.62
CA ASP A 109 -2.33 -18.12 27.51
C ASP A 109 -1.53 -17.63 26.30
N THR A 110 -0.27 -17.28 26.52
CA THR A 110 0.65 -16.79 25.50
C THR A 110 0.90 -17.87 24.46
N VAL A 111 1.09 -19.12 24.90
CA VAL A 111 1.32 -20.24 23.98
C VAL A 111 0.16 -20.43 23.01
N GLU A 112 -1.10 -20.38 23.49
CA GLU A 112 -2.28 -20.58 22.65
C GLU A 112 -2.50 -19.42 21.67
N MET A 113 -2.18 -18.19 22.09
CA MET A 113 -2.27 -17.02 21.22
C MET A 113 -1.24 -17.10 20.09
N VAL A 114 0.02 -17.40 20.43
CA VAL A 114 1.14 -17.36 19.48
C VAL A 114 1.08 -18.52 18.50
N GLU A 115 0.72 -19.74 18.95
CA GLU A 115 0.73 -20.95 18.13
C GLU A 115 -0.23 -20.90 16.93
N ARG A 116 -1.27 -20.05 17.00
CA ARG A 116 -2.19 -19.80 15.88
C ARG A 116 -1.50 -19.20 14.66
N TYR A 117 -0.38 -18.52 14.86
CA TYR A 117 0.31 -17.76 13.82
C TYR A 117 1.77 -18.18 13.62
N PHE A 118 2.39 -18.81 14.60
CA PHE A 118 3.79 -19.18 14.56
C PHE A 118 3.96 -20.66 14.90
N PRO A 119 4.76 -21.42 14.13
CA PRO A 119 5.06 -22.79 14.48
C PRO A 119 5.93 -22.81 15.75
N LEU A 120 5.43 -23.43 16.82
CA LEU A 120 6.13 -23.51 18.11
C LEU A 120 6.78 -24.86 18.38
N SER A 121 6.51 -25.85 17.54
CA SER A 121 7.14 -27.15 17.54
C SER A 121 7.25 -27.66 16.11
N THR A 122 8.21 -28.56 15.89
CA THR A 122 8.31 -29.32 14.65
C THR A 122 7.49 -30.61 14.74
N PRO A 123 7.00 -31.16 13.61
CA PRO A 123 6.34 -32.47 13.61
C PRO A 123 7.21 -33.59 14.23
N PHE A 124 8.54 -33.47 14.13
CA PHE A 124 9.49 -34.38 14.77
C PHE A 124 9.46 -34.25 16.30
N GLU A 125 9.45 -33.03 16.83
CA GLU A 125 9.37 -32.77 18.26
C GLU A 125 8.02 -33.20 18.84
N ASP A 126 6.90 -32.98 18.14
CA ASP A 126 5.59 -33.44 18.60
C ASP A 126 5.51 -34.98 18.65
N PHE A 127 6.06 -35.64 17.64
CA PHE A 127 6.04 -37.10 17.54
C PHE A 127 6.97 -37.77 18.58
N PHE A 128 8.22 -37.30 18.70
CA PHE A 128 9.21 -37.90 19.60
C PHE A 128 9.21 -37.34 21.03
N GLY A 129 8.67 -36.14 21.25
CA GLY A 129 8.55 -35.51 22.57
C GLY A 129 7.69 -36.32 23.53
N SER A 130 6.70 -37.06 23.02
CA SER A 130 5.90 -38.01 23.81
C SER A 130 6.71 -39.21 24.34
N MET A 131 7.79 -39.61 23.65
CA MET A 131 8.66 -40.74 24.00
C MET A 131 9.90 -40.29 24.82
N ALA A 132 10.33 -39.04 24.69
CA ALA A 132 11.63 -38.55 25.17
C ALA A 132 11.61 -37.85 26.55
N ARG A 133 10.47 -37.78 27.25
CA ARG A 133 10.35 -37.14 28.58
C ARG A 133 11.26 -37.73 29.68
N SER A 134 11.98 -38.83 29.43
CA SER A 134 12.83 -39.48 30.43
C SER A 134 14.33 -39.15 30.37
N LYS A 135 14.87 -38.51 29.32
CA LYS A 135 16.31 -38.21 29.23
C LYS A 135 16.62 -36.96 28.42
N GLY A 136 16.64 -35.79 29.08
CA GLY A 136 17.34 -34.58 28.61
C GLY A 136 16.97 -34.09 27.20
N ALA A 137 15.73 -34.29 26.76
CA ALA A 137 15.27 -33.87 25.44
C ALA A 137 15.31 -32.34 25.28
N HIS A 138 15.70 -31.88 24.09
CA HIS A 138 15.61 -30.47 23.71
C HIS A 138 14.17 -29.97 23.92
N GLN A 139 13.99 -28.91 24.72
CA GLN A 139 12.67 -28.29 24.95
C GLN A 139 12.22 -27.60 23.66
N SER A 140 10.99 -27.90 23.21
CA SER A 140 10.39 -27.22 22.07
C SER A 140 10.19 -25.72 22.38
N LEU A 141 10.00 -24.89 21.36
CA LEU A 141 9.69 -23.48 21.60
C LEU A 141 8.35 -23.32 22.34
N ARG A 142 7.39 -24.22 22.08
CA ARG A 142 6.14 -24.33 22.84
C ARG A 142 6.41 -24.49 24.34
N ASP A 143 7.23 -25.48 24.72
CA ASP A 143 7.55 -25.75 26.13
C ASP A 143 8.25 -24.56 26.80
N LYS A 144 9.14 -23.88 26.07
CA LYS A 144 9.83 -22.68 26.56
C LYS A 144 8.85 -21.54 26.79
N ILE A 145 7.94 -21.27 25.86
CA ILE A 145 6.95 -20.19 25.99
C ILE A 145 6.03 -20.48 27.18
N THR A 146 5.49 -21.70 27.28
CA THR A 146 4.64 -22.09 28.43
C THR A 146 5.40 -21.88 29.74
N ARG A 147 6.64 -22.33 29.85
CA ARG A 147 7.43 -22.16 31.07
C ARG A 147 7.72 -20.69 31.39
N HIS A 148 8.21 -19.92 30.43
CA HIS A 148 8.81 -18.60 30.68
C HIS A 148 7.84 -17.43 30.54
N MET A 149 6.67 -17.63 29.92
CA MET A 149 5.63 -16.59 29.78
C MET A 149 4.40 -16.93 30.63
N ASP A 150 3.91 -18.17 30.59
CA ASP A 150 2.63 -18.55 31.20
C ASP A 150 2.81 -19.02 32.65
N ASP A 151 3.73 -19.96 32.91
CA ASP A 151 4.00 -20.50 34.25
C ASP A 151 4.83 -19.53 35.13
N ASN A 152 5.71 -18.73 34.50
CA ASN A 152 6.59 -17.78 35.18
C ASN A 152 6.54 -16.38 34.54
N PRO A 153 5.40 -15.65 34.66
CA PRO A 153 5.27 -14.31 34.08
C PRO A 153 6.39 -13.36 34.54
N GLY A 154 6.99 -12.63 33.60
CA GLY A 154 8.11 -11.71 33.86
C GLY A 154 9.51 -12.29 33.62
N ASP A 155 9.64 -13.61 33.40
CA ASP A 155 10.94 -14.22 33.05
C ASP A 155 11.37 -13.83 31.63
N TRP A 156 10.44 -13.91 30.68
CA TRP A 156 10.63 -13.41 29.32
C TRP A 156 9.92 -12.06 29.10
N SER A 157 10.65 -11.14 28.45
CA SER A 157 10.02 -9.96 27.86
C SER A 157 9.37 -10.33 26.52
N VAL A 158 8.34 -9.56 26.12
CA VAL A 158 7.72 -9.69 24.79
C VAL A 158 8.73 -9.39 23.68
N GLU A 159 9.73 -8.53 23.92
CA GLU A 159 10.81 -8.30 22.93
C GLU A 159 11.66 -9.56 22.72
N HIS A 160 11.93 -10.33 23.77
CA HIS A 160 12.62 -11.62 23.66
C HIS A 160 11.74 -12.66 22.96
N LEU A 161 10.46 -12.78 23.36
CA LEU A 161 9.49 -13.65 22.70
C LEU A 161 9.41 -13.38 21.19
N PHE A 162 9.32 -12.11 20.79
CA PHE A 162 9.28 -11.72 19.37
C PHE A 162 10.53 -12.16 18.59
N GLY A 163 11.69 -12.21 19.25
CA GLY A 163 12.92 -12.76 18.70
C GLY A 163 12.81 -14.26 18.46
N GLU A 164 12.36 -15.02 19.45
CA GLU A 164 12.27 -16.48 19.38
C GLU A 164 11.24 -16.96 18.33
N ILE A 165 10.10 -16.28 18.23
CA ILE A 165 9.02 -16.66 17.27
C ILE A 165 9.24 -16.07 15.87
N GLY A 166 10.27 -15.23 15.68
CA GLY A 166 10.54 -14.57 14.39
C GLY A 166 9.56 -13.45 14.03
N ALA A 167 8.89 -12.83 15.00
CA ALA A 167 7.94 -11.74 14.77
C ALA A 167 8.58 -10.46 14.23
N PHE A 168 9.91 -10.30 14.35
CA PHE A 168 10.62 -9.16 13.76
C PHE A 168 10.74 -9.23 12.23
N ASP A 169 10.64 -10.42 11.66
CA ASP A 169 10.88 -10.66 10.23
C ASP A 169 9.68 -11.30 9.52
N CYS A 170 8.56 -11.52 10.23
CA CYS A 170 7.36 -12.08 9.63
C CYS A 170 6.60 -11.09 8.73
N SER A 171 5.72 -11.61 7.87
CA SER A 171 4.79 -10.81 7.07
C SER A 171 3.99 -9.85 7.95
N ARG A 172 3.60 -8.71 7.37
CA ARG A 172 2.83 -7.69 8.07
C ARG A 172 1.44 -8.19 8.42
N ALA A 173 0.80 -8.99 7.58
CA ALA A 173 -0.48 -9.57 7.95
C ALA A 173 -0.36 -10.52 9.16
N ARG A 174 0.73 -11.29 9.26
CA ARG A 174 0.98 -12.12 10.45
C ARG A 174 1.27 -11.29 11.70
N PHE A 175 2.10 -10.26 11.55
CA PHE A 175 2.38 -9.33 12.64
C PHE A 175 1.11 -8.62 13.11
N GLY A 176 0.30 -8.13 12.17
CA GLY A 176 -0.98 -7.48 12.42
C GLY A 176 -1.94 -8.40 13.18
N ALA A 177 -2.10 -9.64 12.74
CA ALA A 177 -2.97 -10.61 13.40
C ALA A 177 -2.53 -10.91 14.84
N LEU A 178 -1.21 -10.97 15.11
CA LEU A 178 -0.70 -11.10 16.48
C LEU A 178 -1.07 -9.88 17.34
N LEU A 179 -0.98 -8.66 16.79
CA LEU A 179 -1.36 -7.44 17.50
C LEU A 179 -2.87 -7.37 17.77
N GLU A 180 -3.69 -7.77 16.79
CA GLU A 180 -5.14 -7.84 16.94
C GLU A 180 -5.55 -8.78 18.08
N GLU A 181 -4.95 -9.97 18.15
CA GLU A 181 -5.18 -10.92 19.24
C GLU A 181 -4.70 -10.39 20.58
N ALA A 182 -3.54 -9.73 20.61
CA ALA A 182 -3.02 -9.10 21.81
C ALA A 182 -3.98 -8.02 22.32
N VAL A 183 -4.60 -7.21 21.45
CA VAL A 183 -5.57 -6.19 21.89
C VAL A 183 -7.02 -6.68 21.89
N HIS A 184 -7.27 -7.97 21.67
CA HIS A 184 -8.62 -8.52 21.67
C HIS A 184 -9.25 -8.43 23.08
N PRO A 185 -10.56 -8.18 23.23
CA PRO A 185 -11.24 -8.11 24.52
C PRO A 185 -11.05 -9.31 25.45
N LEU A 186 -10.85 -10.50 24.88
CA LEU A 186 -10.54 -11.73 25.65
C LEU A 186 -9.11 -11.73 26.22
N ALA A 187 -8.18 -11.00 25.61
CA ALA A 187 -6.83 -10.81 26.12
C ALA A 187 -6.80 -9.65 27.12
N ARG A 188 -7.40 -8.51 26.74
CA ARG A 188 -7.44 -7.30 27.56
C ARG A 188 -8.62 -6.44 27.17
N SER A 189 -9.34 -5.92 28.16
CA SER A 189 -10.53 -5.11 27.95
C SER A 189 -10.48 -3.78 28.72
N GLY A 190 -11.45 -2.91 28.46
CA GLY A 190 -11.62 -1.64 29.17
C GLY A 190 -10.45 -0.68 28.98
N GLU A 191 -10.05 0.02 30.05
CA GLU A 191 -8.98 1.02 29.97
C GLU A 191 -7.63 0.43 29.56
N LYS A 192 -7.32 -0.82 29.96
CA LYS A 192 -6.06 -1.48 29.60
C LYS A 192 -5.95 -1.60 28.08
N GLN A 193 -7.01 -2.11 27.44
CA GLN A 193 -7.09 -2.24 25.99
C GLN A 193 -6.90 -0.89 25.29
N LEU A 194 -7.63 0.14 25.71
CA LEU A 194 -7.57 1.48 25.10
C LEU A 194 -6.19 2.13 25.26
N LYS A 195 -5.55 1.97 26.43
CA LYS A 195 -4.19 2.48 26.68
C LYS A 195 -3.16 1.75 25.80
N SER A 196 -3.26 0.42 25.68
CA SER A 196 -2.40 -0.38 24.79
C SER A 196 -2.56 0.07 23.35
N VAL A 197 -3.79 0.14 22.82
CA VAL A 197 -4.04 0.59 21.43
C VAL A 197 -3.51 2.01 21.18
N ALA A 198 -3.72 2.93 22.12
CA ALA A 198 -3.21 4.30 21.98
C ALA A 198 -1.68 4.36 21.96
N ALA A 199 -1.00 3.53 22.76
CA ALA A 199 0.47 3.43 22.77
C ALA A 199 0.99 2.79 21.48
N LEU A 200 0.38 1.70 21.03
CA LEU A 200 0.71 1.01 19.77
C LEU A 200 0.53 1.94 18.57
N ASN A 201 -0.58 2.67 18.48
CA ASN A 201 -0.84 3.57 17.35
C ASN A 201 0.14 4.74 17.27
N LYS A 202 0.74 5.19 18.38
CA LYS A 202 1.82 6.19 18.34
C LYS A 202 3.09 5.65 17.67
N ILE A 203 3.32 4.35 17.75
CA ILE A 203 4.49 3.66 17.19
C ILE A 203 4.20 3.23 15.76
N LEU A 204 3.08 2.53 15.52
CA LEU A 204 2.67 2.04 14.20
C LEU A 204 2.50 3.15 13.17
N ALA A 205 2.03 4.34 13.58
CA ALA A 205 1.85 5.48 12.68
C ALA A 205 3.18 6.01 12.10
N ARG A 206 4.34 5.62 12.64
CA ARG A 206 5.66 5.96 12.08
C ARG A 206 5.92 5.20 10.78
N ASP A 207 5.39 3.98 10.67
CA ASP A 207 5.51 3.12 9.50
C ASP A 207 4.21 3.07 8.66
N GLY A 208 3.24 3.95 8.98
CA GLY A 208 2.01 4.08 8.19
C GLY A 208 0.96 3.01 8.47
N TYR A 209 0.88 2.51 9.71
CA TYR A 209 -0.13 1.53 10.14
C TYR A 209 -0.91 2.01 11.37
N GLU A 210 -2.08 1.43 11.59
CA GLU A 210 -2.91 1.66 12.76
C GLU A 210 -3.75 0.44 13.14
N LEU A 211 -4.13 0.38 14.42
CA LEU A 211 -5.24 -0.40 14.96
C LEU A 211 -6.47 0.50 15.04
N VAL A 212 -7.49 0.20 14.24
CA VAL A 212 -8.77 0.93 14.23
C VAL A 212 -9.86 0.07 14.86
N ARG A 213 -10.80 0.68 15.57
CA ARG A 213 -12.02 -0.02 15.99
C ARG A 213 -12.84 -0.35 14.75
N GLU A 214 -13.08 -1.64 14.50
CA GLU A 214 -13.93 -2.10 13.40
C GLU A 214 -15.32 -2.47 13.88
N SER A 215 -15.40 -3.21 14.98
CA SER A 215 -16.64 -3.75 15.50
C SER A 215 -16.61 -3.80 17.03
N GLU A 216 -17.56 -4.51 17.62
CA GLU A 216 -17.69 -4.70 19.05
C GLU A 216 -18.25 -6.08 19.37
N LEU A 217 -17.71 -6.71 20.43
CA LEU A 217 -18.11 -8.00 20.96
C LEU A 217 -18.59 -7.81 22.40
N SER A 218 -19.88 -8.04 22.65
CA SER A 218 -20.50 -7.85 23.97
C SER A 218 -20.23 -6.47 24.60
N GLY A 219 -20.19 -5.42 23.78
CA GLY A 219 -19.90 -4.05 24.23
C GLY A 219 -18.40 -3.71 24.37
N HIS A 220 -17.51 -4.66 24.10
CA HIS A 220 -16.07 -4.43 24.06
C HIS A 220 -15.60 -4.18 22.62
N PRO A 221 -14.78 -3.15 22.37
CA PRO A 221 -14.33 -2.84 21.02
C PRO A 221 -13.39 -3.93 20.46
N ILE A 222 -13.58 -4.26 19.18
CA ILE A 222 -12.66 -5.09 18.40
C ILE A 222 -11.84 -4.18 17.50
N PHE A 223 -10.52 -4.31 17.58
CA PHE A 223 -9.59 -3.53 16.77
C PHE A 223 -8.99 -4.38 15.67
N VAL A 224 -8.86 -3.81 14.48
CA VAL A 224 -8.20 -4.43 13.34
C VAL A 224 -6.97 -3.63 12.93
N PHE A 225 -5.93 -4.35 12.57
CA PHE A 225 -4.68 -3.83 12.05
C PHE A 225 -4.82 -3.54 10.57
N ARG A 226 -4.53 -2.31 10.17
CA ARG A 226 -4.59 -1.90 8.77
C ARG A 226 -3.52 -0.87 8.44
N PRO A 227 -3.16 -0.73 7.15
CA PRO A 227 -2.48 0.47 6.69
C PRO A 227 -3.27 1.70 7.12
N LEU A 228 -2.58 2.74 7.57
CA LEU A 228 -3.15 4.05 7.83
C LEU A 228 -3.67 4.59 6.50
N VAL A 229 -4.97 4.44 6.24
CA VAL A 229 -5.57 4.82 4.97
C VAL A 229 -5.59 6.34 4.87
N ARG A 230 -4.67 6.89 4.07
CA ARG A 230 -4.68 8.26 3.57
C ARG A 230 -4.12 8.29 2.15
N GLY A 231 -4.75 7.58 1.22
CA GLY A 231 -4.25 7.57 -0.15
C GLY A 231 -4.90 6.60 -1.11
N VAL A 232 -4.57 6.77 -2.38
CA VAL A 232 -5.10 6.00 -3.51
C VAL A 232 -4.33 4.67 -3.63
N GLY A 233 -5.05 3.57 -3.86
CA GLY A 233 -4.46 2.25 -4.09
C GLY A 233 -3.57 2.17 -5.35
N GLY A 234 -2.55 1.30 -5.30
CA GLY A 234 -1.59 1.08 -6.41
C GLY A 234 -0.46 2.12 -6.50
N ARG A 235 0.57 1.84 -7.30
CA ARG A 235 1.64 2.79 -7.63
C ARG A 235 1.21 3.65 -8.82
N PRO A 236 1.44 4.97 -8.84
CA PRO A 236 1.27 5.76 -10.06
C PRO A 236 2.19 5.18 -11.15
N LYS A 237 1.62 4.92 -12.33
CA LYS A 237 2.38 4.53 -13.52
C LYS A 237 2.29 5.68 -14.52
N ASN A 238 3.41 6.06 -15.11
CA ASN A 238 3.53 6.98 -16.25
C ASN A 238 2.72 8.29 -16.10
N LEU A 239 3.35 9.33 -15.53
CA LEU A 239 2.68 10.64 -15.37
C LEU A 239 2.82 11.43 -16.67
N ILE A 240 1.69 11.75 -17.30
CA ILE A 240 1.64 12.64 -18.47
C ILE A 240 1.16 14.01 -17.98
N PHE A 241 1.99 15.04 -18.12
CA PHE A 241 1.72 16.33 -17.51
C PHE A 241 2.29 17.50 -18.32
N ALA A 242 1.96 18.72 -17.91
CA ALA A 242 2.44 19.96 -18.49
C ALA A 242 2.28 20.05 -20.03
N SER A 243 1.16 19.57 -20.57
CA SER A 243 0.87 19.72 -22.00
C SER A 243 0.68 21.20 -22.37
N GLN A 244 1.31 21.64 -23.46
CA GLN A 244 1.22 23.00 -24.01
C GLN A 244 0.24 23.11 -25.19
N GLY A 245 -0.51 22.04 -25.48
CA GLY A 245 -1.29 21.90 -26.71
C GLY A 245 -2.63 21.19 -26.51
N PRO A 246 -3.25 20.69 -27.60
CA PRO A 246 -4.46 19.88 -27.48
C PRO A 246 -4.19 18.64 -26.62
N LYS A 247 -5.26 18.10 -26.04
CA LYS A 247 -5.18 16.91 -25.20
C LYS A 247 -4.41 15.78 -25.93
N PRO A 248 -3.35 15.23 -25.33
CA PRO A 248 -2.61 14.14 -25.95
C PRO A 248 -3.51 12.91 -26.12
N GLU A 249 -3.37 12.23 -27.26
CA GLU A 249 -4.01 10.94 -27.48
C GLU A 249 -3.11 9.86 -26.91
N ILE A 250 -3.61 9.15 -25.93
CA ILE A 250 -2.87 8.12 -25.21
C ILE A 250 -3.49 6.78 -25.61
N GLY A 251 -2.65 5.81 -25.94
CA GLY A 251 -3.02 4.43 -26.21
C GLY A 251 -2.24 3.47 -25.32
N PHE A 252 -2.52 2.18 -25.47
CA PHE A 252 -1.77 1.11 -24.84
C PHE A 252 -0.96 0.37 -25.90
N ALA A 253 0.35 0.25 -25.68
CA ALA A 253 1.16 -0.75 -26.36
C ALA A 253 0.88 -2.15 -25.78
N ASP A 254 0.68 -2.22 -24.47
CA ASP A 254 0.29 -3.43 -23.75
C ASP A 254 -0.70 -3.10 -22.62
N ALA A 255 -1.95 -3.52 -22.78
CA ALA A 255 -3.00 -3.28 -21.79
C ALA A 255 -2.84 -4.12 -20.51
N ILE A 256 -2.19 -5.29 -20.60
CA ILE A 256 -1.97 -6.19 -19.45
C ILE A 256 -0.91 -5.58 -18.53
N ASN A 257 0.18 -5.08 -19.11
CA ASN A 257 1.27 -4.46 -18.36
C ASN A 257 1.01 -2.98 -18.01
N ASN A 258 -0.01 -2.37 -18.64
CA ASN A 258 -0.33 -0.95 -18.61
C ASN A 258 0.79 -0.08 -19.22
N ASP A 259 1.40 -0.57 -20.30
CA ASP A 259 2.40 0.17 -21.06
C ASP A 259 1.67 1.16 -21.98
N ILE A 260 1.78 2.45 -21.66
CA ILE A 260 1.13 3.51 -22.41
C ILE A 260 2.05 4.04 -23.51
N VAL A 261 1.46 4.46 -24.61
CA VAL A 261 2.12 5.18 -25.70
C VAL A 261 1.35 6.44 -26.02
N ILE A 262 2.04 7.50 -26.38
CA ILE A 262 1.39 8.72 -26.87
C ILE A 262 1.25 8.58 -28.39
N LEU A 263 0.01 8.51 -28.85
CA LEU A 263 -0.35 8.35 -30.26
C LEU A 263 -0.27 9.68 -31.01
N SER A 264 -0.55 10.79 -30.31
CA SER A 264 -0.40 12.15 -30.85
C SER A 264 -0.23 13.19 -29.73
N GLY A 265 0.52 14.26 -30.02
CA GLY A 265 0.79 15.36 -29.09
C GLY A 265 1.89 15.07 -28.07
N GLU A 266 2.76 14.09 -28.33
CA GLU A 266 3.89 13.72 -27.46
C GLU A 266 4.82 14.90 -27.21
N GLU A 267 5.15 15.64 -28.26
CA GLU A 267 6.00 16.83 -28.23
C GLU A 267 5.44 17.96 -27.38
N SER A 268 4.12 17.95 -27.12
CA SER A 268 3.44 18.98 -26.35
C SER A 268 3.51 18.74 -24.84
N CYS A 269 3.76 17.51 -24.38
CA CYS A 269 3.64 17.10 -22.99
C CYS A 269 4.95 16.51 -22.43
N LEU A 270 4.94 16.23 -21.13
CA LEU A 270 6.04 15.57 -20.42
C LEU A 270 5.57 14.22 -19.92
N VAL A 271 6.43 13.20 -20.04
CA VAL A 271 6.17 11.84 -19.56
C VAL A 271 7.20 11.46 -18.51
N TYR A 272 6.78 11.43 -17.25
CA TYR A 272 7.63 10.93 -16.16
C TYR A 272 7.44 9.42 -16.02
N ASP A 273 8.52 8.69 -16.26
CA ASP A 273 8.58 7.23 -16.38
C ASP A 273 9.37 6.56 -15.24
N ARG A 274 9.90 7.33 -14.29
CA ARG A 274 10.67 6.79 -13.16
C ARG A 274 9.77 6.25 -12.05
N PRO A 275 10.26 5.28 -11.26
CA PRO A 275 9.59 4.84 -10.05
C PRO A 275 9.40 6.00 -9.05
N ILE A 276 8.20 6.08 -8.46
CA ILE A 276 7.88 7.05 -7.40
C ILE A 276 8.05 6.36 -6.05
N SER A 277 8.82 6.98 -5.15
CA SER A 277 9.16 6.40 -3.85
C SER A 277 8.02 6.47 -2.84
N SER A 278 8.20 5.86 -1.66
CA SER A 278 7.23 5.96 -0.55
C SER A 278 7.09 7.37 0.01
N ASN A 279 8.01 8.28 -0.32
CA ASN A 279 7.99 9.69 0.07
C ASN A 279 7.17 10.56 -0.90
N GLY A 280 6.58 9.97 -1.94
CA GLY A 280 5.92 10.70 -3.01
C GLY A 280 6.90 11.11 -4.11
N LEU A 281 6.57 12.16 -4.86
CA LEU A 281 7.43 12.72 -5.90
C LEU A 281 7.96 14.09 -5.45
N LEU A 282 9.27 14.19 -5.28
CA LEU A 282 9.96 15.40 -4.86
C LEU A 282 10.37 16.26 -6.06
N TRP A 283 10.46 17.57 -5.83
CA TRP A 283 10.94 18.53 -6.83
C TRP A 283 12.38 18.20 -7.26
N SER A 284 13.24 17.81 -6.33
CA SER A 284 14.62 17.38 -6.59
C SER A 284 14.68 16.18 -7.54
N GLU A 285 13.82 15.17 -7.33
CA GLU A 285 13.70 13.99 -8.19
C GLU A 285 13.22 14.36 -9.60
N LEU A 286 12.26 15.30 -9.69
CA LEU A 286 11.76 15.79 -10.97
C LEU A 286 12.83 16.60 -11.73
N VAL A 287 13.61 17.42 -11.03
CA VAL A 287 14.73 18.16 -11.63
C VAL A 287 15.81 17.21 -12.12
N ALA A 288 16.18 16.20 -11.33
CA ALA A 288 17.16 15.19 -11.73
C ALA A 288 16.71 14.44 -12.99
N TRP A 289 15.43 14.01 -13.03
CA TRP A 289 14.84 13.42 -14.23
C TRP A 289 14.91 14.33 -15.45
N TRP A 290 14.56 15.61 -15.27
CA TRP A 290 14.60 16.59 -16.36
C TRP A 290 16.02 16.81 -16.91
N SER A 291 17.02 16.89 -16.04
CA SER A 291 18.42 17.05 -16.45
C SER A 291 18.96 15.86 -17.24
N ASP A 292 18.44 14.65 -16.98
CA ASP A 292 18.85 13.45 -17.71
C ASP A 292 18.26 13.40 -19.13
N ILE A 293 17.02 13.83 -19.32
CA ILE A 293 16.38 13.88 -20.65
C ILE A 293 16.75 15.13 -21.44
N MET A 294 17.18 16.21 -20.76
CA MET A 294 17.61 17.47 -21.36
C MET A 294 18.98 17.89 -20.78
N PRO A 295 20.09 17.32 -21.30
CA PRO A 295 21.44 17.62 -20.80
C PRO A 295 21.75 19.12 -20.78
N GLY A 296 22.27 19.61 -19.65
CA GLY A 296 22.57 21.03 -19.45
C GLY A 296 21.39 21.88 -18.97
N ALA A 297 20.18 21.30 -18.86
CA ALA A 297 19.04 21.98 -18.25
C ALA A 297 19.08 21.90 -16.72
N ASN A 298 18.52 22.93 -16.07
CA ASN A 298 18.44 23.03 -14.62
C ASN A 298 16.99 23.21 -14.12
N ALA A 299 16.84 23.36 -12.80
CA ALA A 299 15.55 23.57 -12.15
C ALA A 299 14.78 24.80 -12.68
N ALA A 300 15.46 25.88 -13.07
CA ALA A 300 14.83 27.06 -13.63
C ALA A 300 14.26 26.79 -15.04
N ASN A 301 14.98 26.03 -15.86
CA ASN A 301 14.48 25.60 -17.18
C ASN A 301 13.22 24.73 -17.04
N LEU A 302 13.23 23.78 -16.10
CA LEU A 302 12.04 22.96 -15.82
C LEU A 302 10.88 23.83 -15.33
N GLY A 303 11.12 24.71 -14.35
CA GLY A 303 10.10 25.61 -13.82
C GLY A 303 9.45 26.46 -14.93
N ALA A 304 10.25 27.03 -15.83
CA ALA A 304 9.75 27.77 -16.99
C ALA A 304 8.95 26.88 -17.96
N ARG A 305 9.38 25.63 -18.19
CA ARG A 305 8.67 24.66 -19.03
C ARG A 305 7.30 24.28 -18.45
N LEU A 306 7.20 24.15 -17.13
CA LEU A 306 5.96 23.87 -16.42
C LEU A 306 5.02 25.06 -16.43
N GLN A 307 5.52 26.28 -16.17
CA GLN A 307 4.71 27.50 -16.22
C GLN A 307 4.03 27.71 -17.58
N LYS A 308 4.73 27.40 -18.68
CA LYS A 308 4.16 27.50 -20.03
C LYS A 308 2.94 26.60 -20.29
N SER A 309 2.68 25.61 -19.44
CA SER A 309 1.50 24.74 -19.58
C SER A 309 0.24 25.31 -18.91
N LEU A 310 0.37 26.32 -18.06
CA LEU A 310 -0.74 26.85 -17.27
C LEU A 310 -1.68 27.69 -18.16
N SER A 311 -2.98 27.61 -17.86
CA SER A 311 -4.04 28.13 -18.74
C SER A 311 -4.74 29.39 -18.24
N SER A 312 -4.42 29.84 -17.01
CA SER A 312 -5.04 31.01 -16.40
C SER A 312 -4.11 31.76 -15.45
N ASP A 313 -4.35 33.07 -15.27
CA ASP A 313 -3.61 33.90 -14.31
C ASP A 313 -3.67 33.34 -12.88
N ALA A 314 -4.82 32.74 -12.52
CA ALA A 314 -5.03 32.08 -11.24
C ALA A 314 -4.10 30.86 -11.05
N GLU A 315 -3.99 30.00 -12.07
CA GLU A 315 -3.04 28.88 -12.07
C GLU A 315 -1.59 29.38 -11.98
N HIS A 316 -1.23 30.38 -12.78
CA HIS A 316 0.10 31.00 -12.74
C HIS A 316 0.44 31.53 -11.35
N LYS A 317 -0.49 32.23 -10.71
CA LYS A 317 -0.31 32.79 -9.36
C LYS A 317 -0.18 31.69 -8.30
N LEU A 318 -1.00 30.64 -8.36
CA LEU A 318 -0.90 29.49 -7.46
C LEU A 318 0.47 28.82 -7.58
N PHE A 319 0.88 28.49 -8.80
CA PHE A 319 2.15 27.82 -9.06
C PHE A 319 3.35 28.68 -8.62
N ALA A 320 3.37 29.97 -8.99
CA ALA A 320 4.44 30.88 -8.61
C ALA A 320 4.53 31.07 -7.10
N THR A 321 3.40 31.24 -6.41
CA THR A 321 3.36 31.42 -4.96
C THR A 321 3.84 30.17 -4.24
N TYR A 322 3.44 28.98 -4.69
CA TYR A 322 3.89 27.71 -4.12
C TYR A 322 5.42 27.62 -4.07
N PHE A 323 6.09 27.83 -5.21
CA PHE A 323 7.55 27.77 -5.25
C PHE A 323 8.20 28.92 -4.48
N LYS A 324 7.68 30.16 -4.58
CA LYS A 324 8.20 31.32 -3.84
C LYS A 324 8.21 31.09 -2.33
N VAL A 325 7.16 30.48 -1.78
CA VAL A 325 6.99 30.31 -0.34
C VAL A 325 7.69 29.06 0.20
N PHE A 326 7.57 27.93 -0.50
CA PHE A 326 7.98 26.64 0.08
C PHE A 326 9.35 26.14 -0.38
N HIS A 327 9.85 26.57 -1.54
CA HIS A 327 11.18 26.18 -1.99
C HIS A 327 12.30 26.59 -1.00
N PRO A 328 12.33 27.81 -0.44
CA PRO A 328 13.37 28.19 0.53
C PRO A 328 13.35 27.38 1.82
N ALA A 329 12.16 26.92 2.25
CA ALA A 329 11.98 26.21 3.52
C ALA A 329 12.20 24.69 3.41
N LEU A 330 11.80 24.09 2.29
CA LEU A 330 11.80 22.63 2.12
C LEU A 330 12.96 22.10 1.28
N GLY A 331 13.57 22.92 0.43
CA GLY A 331 14.73 22.54 -0.39
C GLY A 331 14.50 21.22 -1.15
N GLU A 332 15.38 20.25 -0.94
CA GLU A 332 15.33 18.93 -1.60
C GLU A 332 14.10 18.09 -1.24
N THR A 333 13.43 18.41 -0.13
CA THR A 333 12.23 17.70 0.35
C THR A 333 10.92 18.35 -0.14
N LEU A 334 10.99 19.41 -0.95
CA LEU A 334 9.82 20.06 -1.52
C LEU A 334 9.04 19.07 -2.41
N PRO A 335 7.74 18.83 -2.19
CA PRO A 335 6.94 18.04 -3.11
C PRO A 335 6.82 18.68 -4.49
N ALA A 336 6.89 17.87 -5.55
CA ALA A 336 6.73 18.34 -6.93
C ALA A 336 5.26 18.66 -7.22
N LEU A 337 4.97 19.94 -7.46
CA LEU A 337 3.65 20.39 -7.92
C LEU A 337 3.55 20.23 -9.44
N LEU A 338 2.85 19.20 -9.90
CA LEU A 338 2.73 18.88 -11.32
C LEU A 338 1.52 19.58 -11.94
N PRO A 339 1.69 20.44 -12.96
CA PRO A 339 0.56 21.07 -13.63
C PRO A 339 -0.01 20.22 -14.78
N GLN A 340 -1.29 20.41 -15.07
CA GLN A 340 -1.97 19.93 -16.28
C GLN A 340 -1.77 18.42 -16.51
N VAL A 341 -2.16 17.62 -15.52
CA VAL A 341 -1.91 16.17 -15.48
C VAL A 341 -3.03 15.41 -16.17
N TYR A 342 -2.69 14.56 -17.13
CA TYR A 342 -3.63 13.73 -17.86
C TYR A 342 -3.73 12.33 -17.27
N LEU A 343 -4.96 11.85 -17.15
CA LEU A 343 -5.26 10.47 -16.77
C LEU A 343 -5.60 9.66 -18.01
N HIS A 344 -5.04 8.45 -18.09
CA HIS A 344 -5.46 7.45 -19.05
C HIS A 344 -6.04 6.22 -18.35
N TYR A 345 -7.15 5.72 -18.88
CA TYR A 345 -7.83 4.53 -18.38
C TYR A 345 -7.78 3.44 -19.44
N ASP A 346 -7.52 2.19 -19.05
CA ASP A 346 -7.57 1.01 -19.93
C ASP A 346 -8.90 0.93 -20.69
N PRO A 347 -8.93 0.83 -22.04
CA PRO A 347 -10.13 0.61 -22.84
C PRO A 347 -11.06 -0.50 -22.33
N ALA A 348 -10.54 -1.58 -21.74
CA ALA A 348 -11.35 -2.65 -21.15
C ALA A 348 -12.09 -2.19 -19.89
N ILE A 349 -11.41 -1.41 -19.05
CA ILE A 349 -12.00 -0.71 -17.90
C ILE A 349 -12.98 0.38 -18.37
N VAL A 350 -12.65 1.14 -19.42
CA VAL A 350 -13.56 2.13 -20.02
C VAL A 350 -14.85 1.47 -20.52
N LYS A 351 -14.78 0.30 -21.17
CA LYS A 351 -15.97 -0.43 -21.63
C LYS A 351 -16.84 -0.93 -20.48
N THR A 352 -16.25 -1.39 -19.38
CA THR A 352 -16.99 -1.82 -18.18
C THR A 352 -17.53 -0.64 -17.38
N LEU A 353 -16.78 0.47 -17.28
CA LEU A 353 -17.18 1.69 -16.60
C LEU A 353 -18.17 2.54 -17.40
N ARG A 354 -18.19 2.48 -18.74
CA ARG A 354 -19.16 3.22 -19.59
C ARG A 354 -20.62 2.96 -19.21
N HIS A 355 -20.92 1.81 -18.60
CA HIS A 355 -22.26 1.46 -18.12
C HIS A 355 -22.53 1.87 -16.66
N ARG A 356 -21.50 2.33 -15.92
CA ARG A 356 -21.61 2.69 -14.50
C ARG A 356 -21.26 4.15 -14.20
N LEU A 357 -20.43 4.81 -15.01
CA LEU A 357 -19.95 6.18 -14.81
C LEU A 357 -19.61 6.85 -16.16
N PRO A 358 -20.05 8.09 -16.44
CA PRO A 358 -19.31 8.93 -17.38
C PRO A 358 -17.90 9.11 -16.80
N LEU A 359 -16.83 9.01 -17.59
CA LEU A 359 -15.45 9.28 -17.13
C LEU A 359 -15.25 10.80 -17.16
N PRO A 360 -15.55 11.55 -16.08
CA PRO A 360 -15.89 12.96 -16.24
C PRO A 360 -14.64 13.86 -16.22
N ARG A 361 -13.44 13.29 -16.05
CA ARG A 361 -12.23 14.09 -15.93
C ARG A 361 -11.02 13.35 -16.45
N GLN A 362 -10.47 13.84 -17.57
CA GLN A 362 -9.26 13.30 -18.20
C GLN A 362 -8.04 14.18 -17.94
N ARG A 363 -8.22 15.35 -17.31
CA ARG A 363 -7.17 16.32 -16.97
C ARG A 363 -7.42 16.93 -15.59
N MET A 364 -6.38 16.99 -14.77
CA MET A 364 -6.32 17.66 -13.46
C MET A 364 -5.45 18.92 -13.59
N ASP A 365 -5.83 20.03 -12.95
CA ASP A 365 -5.03 21.28 -13.07
C ASP A 365 -3.70 21.17 -12.34
N PHE A 366 -3.69 20.64 -11.11
CA PHE A 366 -2.45 20.27 -10.42
C PHE A 366 -2.56 18.96 -9.65
N LEU A 367 -1.42 18.26 -9.53
CA LEU A 367 -1.25 17.06 -8.73
C LEU A 367 -0.04 17.18 -7.80
N LEU A 368 -0.23 16.77 -6.55
CA LEU A 368 0.84 16.44 -5.61
C LEU A 368 0.78 14.95 -5.28
N LEU A 369 1.95 14.31 -5.29
CA LEU A 369 2.14 12.95 -4.83
C LEU A 369 2.97 13.00 -3.55
N LEU A 370 2.32 12.74 -2.41
CA LEU A 370 2.89 12.89 -1.08
C LEU A 370 3.18 11.52 -0.43
N PRO A 371 3.91 11.49 0.71
CA PRO A 371 4.11 10.26 1.48
C PRO A 371 2.80 9.57 1.86
N GLY A 372 2.85 8.26 2.07
CA GLY A 372 1.68 7.47 2.48
C GLY A 372 0.66 7.24 1.37
N ARG A 373 1.07 7.35 0.09
CA ARG A 373 0.21 7.22 -1.11
C ARG A 373 -0.85 8.32 -1.24
N GLN A 374 -0.67 9.43 -0.53
CA GLN A 374 -1.58 10.55 -0.60
C GLN A 374 -1.46 11.24 -1.96
N ARG A 375 -2.56 11.29 -2.72
CA ARG A 375 -2.64 11.99 -4.02
C ARG A 375 -3.57 13.17 -3.85
N ILE A 376 -3.04 14.37 -4.00
CA ILE A 376 -3.80 15.62 -3.83
C ILE A 376 -3.96 16.28 -5.17
N VAL A 377 -5.21 16.50 -5.53
CA VAL A 377 -5.63 17.21 -6.73
C VAL A 377 -6.03 18.61 -6.33
N LEU A 378 -5.45 19.61 -6.99
CA LEU A 378 -5.87 20.99 -6.85
C LEU A 378 -6.48 21.43 -8.17
N GLU A 379 -7.65 22.04 -8.11
CA GLU A 379 -8.40 22.49 -9.27
C GLU A 379 -8.66 23.99 -9.16
N VAL A 380 -8.50 24.71 -10.27
CA VAL A 380 -8.66 26.16 -10.33
C VAL A 380 -9.90 26.50 -11.14
N ASP A 381 -11.02 26.66 -10.44
CA ASP A 381 -12.33 26.80 -11.05
C ASP A 381 -12.59 28.25 -11.50
N GLY A 382 -12.45 28.49 -12.80
CA GLY A 382 -13.07 29.63 -13.50
C GLY A 382 -14.53 29.40 -13.94
N LYS A 383 -15.17 30.46 -14.46
CA LYS A 383 -16.55 30.47 -15.02
C LYS A 383 -16.87 29.27 -15.91
N HIS A 384 -15.90 28.82 -16.72
CA HIS A 384 -16.08 27.77 -17.71
C HIS A 384 -16.32 26.38 -17.09
N HIS A 385 -15.99 26.16 -15.82
CA HIS A 385 -16.14 24.86 -15.15
C HIS A 385 -17.58 24.50 -14.77
N PHE A 386 -18.48 25.47 -14.74
CA PHE A 386 -19.90 25.27 -14.40
C PHE A 386 -20.83 25.93 -15.40
N SER A 387 -20.32 26.33 -16.56
CA SER A 387 -21.10 27.03 -17.59
C SER A 387 -21.12 26.26 -18.91
N GLU A 388 -22.26 26.26 -19.58
CA GLU A 388 -22.43 25.77 -20.94
C GLU A 388 -22.89 26.93 -21.82
N LYS A 389 -22.21 27.16 -22.96
CA LYS A 389 -22.47 28.31 -23.85
C LYS A 389 -22.51 29.64 -23.08
N ASP A 390 -21.51 29.84 -22.21
CA ASP A 390 -21.35 31.01 -21.33
C ASP A 390 -22.47 31.28 -20.32
N ARG A 391 -23.38 30.33 -20.10
CA ARG A 391 -24.42 30.41 -19.07
C ARG A 391 -24.22 29.34 -18.00
N PRO A 392 -24.47 29.64 -16.71
CA PRO A 392 -24.41 28.62 -15.67
C PRO A 392 -25.29 27.41 -16.00
N SER A 393 -24.74 26.20 -15.83
CA SER A 393 -25.40 24.94 -16.13
C SER A 393 -25.36 24.03 -14.91
N LEU A 394 -26.53 23.78 -14.31
CA LEU A 394 -26.67 22.85 -13.18
C LEU A 394 -26.23 21.43 -13.55
N LYS A 395 -26.38 21.05 -14.84
CA LYS A 395 -25.93 19.76 -15.34
C LYS A 395 -24.40 19.64 -15.27
N VAL A 396 -23.68 20.61 -15.84
CA VAL A 396 -22.20 20.63 -15.81
C VAL A 396 -21.70 20.64 -14.37
N TYR A 397 -22.33 21.45 -13.51
CA TYR A 397 -22.02 21.46 -12.09
C TYR A 397 -22.24 20.09 -11.42
N ALA A 398 -23.38 19.45 -11.66
CA ALA A 398 -23.71 18.14 -11.10
C ALA A 398 -22.71 17.05 -11.53
N ASP A 399 -22.35 17.03 -12.82
CA ASP A 399 -21.37 16.09 -13.38
C ASP A 399 -19.98 16.30 -12.73
N MET A 400 -19.57 17.57 -12.59
CA MET A 400 -18.32 17.96 -11.93
C MET A 400 -18.26 17.48 -10.47
N VAL A 401 -19.26 17.79 -9.65
CA VAL A 401 -19.26 17.36 -8.25
C VAL A 401 -19.41 15.85 -8.10
N SER A 402 -20.02 15.16 -9.07
CA SER A 402 -20.06 13.70 -9.09
C SER A 402 -18.69 13.11 -9.34
N ALA A 403 -17.95 13.64 -10.32
CA ALA A 403 -16.57 13.23 -10.60
C ALA A 403 -15.67 13.35 -9.36
N ASP A 404 -15.83 14.44 -8.60
CA ASP A 404 -15.05 14.66 -7.38
C ASP A 404 -15.35 13.62 -6.30
N ARG A 405 -16.62 13.27 -6.12
CA ARG A 405 -17.01 12.24 -5.13
C ARG A 405 -16.37 10.90 -5.49
N GLU A 406 -16.37 10.53 -6.76
CA GLU A 406 -15.78 9.27 -7.23
C GLU A 406 -14.26 9.24 -7.01
N LEU A 407 -13.56 10.33 -7.34
CA LEU A 407 -12.13 10.46 -7.07
C LEU A 407 -11.84 10.40 -5.56
N ARG A 408 -12.65 11.06 -4.72
CA ARG A 408 -12.52 10.99 -3.25
C ARG A 408 -12.75 9.58 -2.72
N LEU A 409 -13.76 8.87 -3.24
CA LEU A 409 -14.02 7.46 -2.89
C LEU A 409 -12.87 6.55 -3.35
N ALA A 410 -12.16 6.91 -4.41
CA ALA A 410 -10.93 6.25 -4.83
C ALA A 410 -9.68 6.62 -4.00
N GLY A 411 -9.82 7.50 -2.99
CA GLY A 411 -8.76 7.88 -2.06
C GLY A 411 -8.00 9.17 -2.42
N TYR A 412 -8.42 9.90 -3.47
CA TYR A 412 -7.84 11.21 -3.77
C TYR A 412 -8.34 12.27 -2.79
N GLU A 413 -7.49 13.23 -2.45
CA GLU A 413 -7.94 14.48 -1.86
C GLU A 413 -8.09 15.53 -2.96
N ILE A 414 -9.22 16.24 -2.97
CA ILE A 414 -9.52 17.25 -3.99
C ILE A 414 -9.84 18.56 -3.31
N TYR A 415 -9.08 19.59 -3.65
CA TYR A 415 -9.29 20.96 -3.19
C TYR A 415 -9.51 21.86 -4.40
N ARG A 416 -10.67 22.52 -4.43
CA ARG A 416 -11.05 23.47 -5.47
C ARG A 416 -10.83 24.89 -4.97
N PHE A 417 -10.18 25.71 -5.79
CA PHE A 417 -10.09 27.14 -5.62
C PHE A 417 -10.96 27.81 -6.66
N GLY A 418 -11.83 28.73 -6.24
CA GLY A 418 -12.41 29.66 -7.20
C GLY A 418 -11.30 30.55 -7.75
N ALA A 419 -11.27 30.80 -9.07
CA ALA A 419 -10.23 31.62 -9.69
C ALA A 419 -10.06 33.01 -9.01
N ASN A 420 -11.17 33.58 -8.52
CA ASN A 420 -11.18 34.86 -7.80
C ASN A 420 -10.42 34.83 -6.46
N GLU A 421 -10.26 33.66 -5.84
CA GLU A 421 -9.45 33.49 -4.62
C GLU A 421 -7.95 33.64 -4.89
N LEU A 422 -7.54 33.50 -6.16
CA LEU A 422 -6.14 33.35 -6.58
C LEU A 422 -5.61 34.55 -7.35
N VAL A 423 -6.38 35.61 -7.58
CA VAL A 423 -5.97 36.77 -8.39
C VAL A 423 -5.99 38.13 -7.67
N GLY A 424 -6.53 38.21 -6.44
CA GLY A 424 -6.55 39.45 -5.64
C GLY A 424 -5.30 39.67 -4.77
N ASP A 425 -5.21 40.82 -4.09
CA ASP A 425 -4.06 41.19 -3.24
C ASP A 425 -3.75 40.15 -2.13
N ASP A 426 -4.80 39.53 -1.58
CA ASP A 426 -4.68 38.50 -0.54
C ASP A 426 -4.35 37.09 -1.07
N ALA A 427 -4.26 36.90 -2.39
CA ALA A 427 -4.13 35.59 -3.02
C ALA A 427 -2.89 34.83 -2.52
N GLU A 428 -1.73 35.50 -2.45
CA GLU A 428 -0.49 34.85 -2.00
C GLU A 428 -0.60 34.33 -0.57
N SER A 429 -1.21 35.12 0.32
CA SER A 429 -1.43 34.77 1.72
C SER A 429 -2.35 33.54 1.85
N ARG A 430 -3.46 33.51 1.09
CA ARG A 430 -4.41 32.39 1.07
C ARG A 430 -3.78 31.11 0.56
N ILE A 431 -3.05 31.18 -0.55
CA ILE A 431 -2.31 30.03 -1.11
C ILE A 431 -1.30 29.50 -0.08
N ALA A 432 -0.50 30.39 0.52
CA ALA A 432 0.49 30.01 1.52
C ALA A 432 -0.13 29.37 2.76
N ASP A 433 -1.21 29.94 3.29
CA ASP A 433 -1.91 29.38 4.46
C ASP A 433 -2.52 28.00 4.17
N PHE A 434 -3.13 27.82 3.00
CA PHE A 434 -3.63 26.52 2.57
C PHE A 434 -2.52 25.46 2.55
N PHE A 435 -1.42 25.70 1.85
CA PHE A 435 -0.34 24.72 1.75
C PHE A 435 0.35 24.45 3.08
N LYS A 436 0.48 25.45 3.97
CA LYS A 436 0.96 25.24 5.35
C LYS A 436 0.06 24.26 6.11
N LYS A 437 -1.26 24.43 6.02
CA LYS A 437 -2.24 23.54 6.65
C LYS A 437 -2.21 22.14 6.02
N LEU A 438 -2.13 22.06 4.70
CA LEU A 438 -2.05 20.82 3.94
C LEU A 438 -0.78 20.01 4.30
N PHE A 439 0.37 20.66 4.32
CA PHE A 439 1.65 20.03 4.67
C PHE A 439 1.69 19.61 6.14
N ARG A 440 1.10 20.39 7.05
CA ARG A 440 0.94 19.97 8.45
C ARG A 440 0.03 18.74 8.58
N LEU A 441 -1.07 18.70 7.82
CA LEU A 441 -2.01 17.56 7.81
C LEU A 441 -1.31 16.27 7.34
N HIS A 442 -0.47 16.40 6.31
CA HIS A 442 0.23 15.30 5.64
C HIS A 442 1.65 15.07 6.14
N ARG A 443 2.07 15.80 7.18
CA ARG A 443 3.41 15.70 7.80
C ARG A 443 4.55 15.85 6.78
N VAL A 444 4.36 16.71 5.78
CA VAL A 444 5.40 17.08 4.82
C VAL A 444 6.39 18.00 5.55
N ALA A 445 7.57 17.43 5.84
CA ALA A 445 8.62 17.96 6.71
C ALA A 445 8.21 18.16 8.18
N ARG A 446 9.04 17.61 9.07
CA ARG A 446 9.10 17.93 10.50
C ARG A 446 10.46 18.48 10.82
#